data_AF-F8IHT0-F1
#
_entry.id   AF-F8IHT0-F1
#
_cell.length_a   1.000
_cell.length_b   1.000
_cell.length_c   1.000
_cell.angle_alpha   90.00
_cell.angle_beta   90.00
_cell.angle_gamma   90.00
#
_symmetry.space_group_name_H-M   'P 1'
#
loop_
_entity.id
_entity.type
_entity.pdbx_description
1 polymer ?
#
loop_
_entity_poly.entity_id
_entity_poly.type
_entity_poly.pdbx_seq_one_letter_code
_entity_poly.pdbx_strand_id
1 'polypeptide(L)'
;MDRDKLWTVEAAAERLGVTPRTLHYYEEMGLIPEVRRTPGGHRLYDEETIERMEHILRLKDALGYSLQEIRSILATEDQLKAYRERIASGHEPECNLHMLTESVRLLEDVVRHIDEKMARLAAMRERYVDRLTRIRDRLQREQSALQAAQEDEERR
;
A
#
# COMPACT_ATOMS: atom_id res chain seq x y z
N MET A 1 12.11 14.30 -12.29
CA MET A 1 12.61 14.17 -10.91
C MET A 1 14.07 13.79 -10.99
N ASP A 2 14.88 14.33 -10.08
CA ASP A 2 16.33 14.17 -10.10
C ASP A 2 16.71 12.79 -9.54
N ARG A 3 17.10 11.84 -10.42
CA ARG A 3 17.41 10.45 -10.07
C ARG A 3 18.71 10.31 -9.27
N ASP A 4 19.53 11.35 -9.24
CA ASP A 4 20.79 11.38 -8.49
C ASP A 4 20.63 12.01 -7.09
N LYS A 5 19.39 12.38 -6.72
CA LYS A 5 19.12 12.93 -5.40
C LYS A 5 19.34 11.88 -4.33
N LEU A 6 20.20 12.22 -3.37
CA LEU A 6 20.44 11.45 -2.16
C LEU A 6 19.73 12.12 -0.98
N TRP A 7 19.11 11.31 -0.15
CA TRP A 7 18.37 11.70 1.04
C TRP A 7 19.12 11.22 2.28
N THR A 8 19.29 12.08 3.28
CA THR A 8 19.76 11.61 4.60
C THR A 8 18.66 10.80 5.28
N VAL A 9 19.00 10.06 6.34
CA VAL A 9 18.04 9.29 7.14
C VAL A 9 16.88 10.18 7.61
N GLU A 10 17.18 11.39 8.09
CA GLU A 10 16.19 12.32 8.62
C GLU A 10 15.25 12.80 7.52
N ALA A 11 15.80 13.22 6.38
CA ALA A 11 15.01 13.70 5.24
C ALA A 11 14.17 12.59 4.61
N ALA A 12 14.71 11.36 4.53
CA ALA A 12 13.98 10.19 4.05
C ALA A 12 12.83 9.84 5.00
N ALA A 13 13.09 9.82 6.32
CA ALA A 13 12.10 9.51 7.34
C ALA A 13 10.94 10.51 7.33
N GLU A 14 11.26 11.81 7.24
CA GLU A 14 10.28 12.89 7.11
C GLU A 14 9.43 12.74 5.85
N ARG A 15 10.06 12.52 4.69
CA ARG A 15 9.35 12.32 3.42
C ARG A 15 8.38 11.14 3.48
N LEU A 16 8.84 10.03 4.05
CA LEU A 16 8.10 8.77 4.10
C LEU A 16 7.09 8.70 5.25
N GLY A 17 7.10 9.69 6.15
CA GLY A 17 6.23 9.70 7.34
C GLY A 17 6.54 8.55 8.31
N VAL A 18 7.79 8.08 8.36
CA VAL A 18 8.23 6.99 9.23
C VAL A 18 9.32 7.44 10.19
N THR A 19 9.67 6.60 11.15
CA THR A 19 10.82 6.88 12.01
C THR A 19 12.13 6.47 11.33
N PRO A 20 13.27 7.11 11.65
CA PRO A 20 14.60 6.63 11.28
C PRO A 20 14.83 5.15 11.62
N ARG A 21 14.28 4.70 12.76
CA ARG A 21 14.34 3.30 13.19
C ARG A 21 13.66 2.36 12.20
N THR A 22 12.54 2.78 11.60
CA THR A 22 11.83 1.99 10.59
C THR A 22 12.68 1.80 9.33
N LEU A 23 13.38 2.86 8.88
CA LEU A 23 14.29 2.77 7.74
C LEU A 23 15.42 1.78 7.99
N HIS A 24 16.06 1.87 9.15
CA HIS A 24 17.11 0.92 9.55
C HIS A 24 16.58 -0.50 9.64
N TYR A 25 15.40 -0.67 10.24
CA TYR A 25 14.79 -1.99 10.39
C TYR A 25 14.49 -2.65 9.03
N TYR A 26 14.00 -1.89 8.05
CA TYR A 26 13.72 -2.44 6.72
C TYR A 26 14.99 -2.74 5.93
N GLU A 27 16.06 -1.96 6.11
CA GLU A 27 17.39 -2.27 5.58
C GLU A 27 17.96 -3.54 6.22
N GLU A 28 17.95 -3.66 7.54
CA GLU A 28 18.45 -4.85 8.28
C GLU A 28 17.67 -6.12 7.92
N MET A 29 16.38 -5.97 7.66
CA MET A 29 15.56 -7.05 7.16
C MET A 29 15.83 -7.37 5.69
N GLY A 30 16.61 -6.58 4.94
CA GLY A 30 16.83 -6.76 3.50
C GLY A 30 15.57 -6.53 2.66
N LEU A 31 14.61 -5.74 3.16
CA LEU A 31 13.46 -5.32 2.38
C LEU A 31 13.83 -4.20 1.42
N ILE A 32 14.82 -3.39 1.78
CA ILE A 32 15.47 -2.43 0.87
C ILE A 32 16.94 -2.82 0.70
N PRO A 33 17.57 -2.48 -0.44
CA PRO A 33 18.99 -2.73 -0.65
C PRO A 33 19.85 -1.98 0.37
N GLU A 34 21.10 -2.44 0.54
CA GLU A 34 22.08 -1.72 1.33
C GLU A 34 22.31 -0.33 0.72
N VAL A 35 22.22 0.70 1.57
CA VAL A 35 22.26 2.08 1.10
C VAL A 35 23.67 2.65 1.15
N ARG A 36 23.94 3.64 0.30
CA ARG A 36 25.25 4.31 0.27
C ARG A 36 25.50 4.99 1.61
N ARG A 37 26.78 5.16 1.96
CA ARG A 37 27.20 5.86 3.17
C ARG A 37 28.08 7.05 2.84
N THR A 38 27.95 8.13 3.60
CA THR A 38 28.91 9.24 3.58
C THR A 38 30.27 8.78 4.10
N PRO A 39 31.36 9.53 3.85
CA PRO A 39 32.66 9.26 4.48
C PRO A 39 32.62 9.23 6.02
N GLY A 40 31.66 9.95 6.63
CA GLY A 40 31.41 9.93 8.08
C GLY A 40 30.55 8.75 8.56
N GLY A 41 30.13 7.84 7.68
CA GLY A 41 29.36 6.64 8.02
C GLY A 41 27.83 6.79 8.05
N HIS A 42 27.30 7.97 7.70
CA HIS A 42 25.86 8.22 7.66
C HIS A 42 25.20 7.65 6.41
N ARG A 43 24.01 7.07 6.53
CA ARG A 43 23.24 6.47 5.42
C ARG A 43 22.67 7.54 4.47
N LEU A 44 22.67 7.22 3.18
CA LEU A 44 22.14 8.02 2.09
C LEU A 44 21.23 7.16 1.21
N TYR A 45 19.96 7.52 1.13
CA TYR A 45 18.93 6.84 0.35
C TYR A 45 18.81 7.51 -1.01
N ASP A 46 18.90 6.76 -2.09
CA ASP A 46 18.59 7.27 -3.43
C ASP A 46 17.07 7.23 -3.69
N GLU A 47 16.65 7.85 -4.79
CA GLU A 47 15.22 7.93 -5.13
C GLU A 47 14.61 6.53 -5.35
N GLU A 48 15.36 5.56 -5.90
CA GLU A 48 14.87 4.17 -6.08
C GLU A 48 14.58 3.51 -4.73
N THR A 49 15.43 3.73 -3.73
CA THR A 49 15.19 3.24 -2.36
C THR A 49 13.97 3.91 -1.73
N ILE A 50 13.77 5.21 -1.97
CA ILE A 50 12.59 5.94 -1.50
C ILE A 50 11.32 5.39 -2.15
N GLU A 51 11.30 5.19 -3.47
CA GLU A 51 10.16 4.60 -4.20
C GLU A 51 9.84 3.19 -3.68
N ARG A 52 10.87 2.37 -3.42
CA ARG A 52 10.69 1.04 -2.82
C ARG A 52 10.11 1.11 -1.41
N MET A 53 10.58 2.06 -0.58
CA MET A 53 10.02 2.30 0.75
C MET A 53 8.55 2.71 0.68
N GLU A 54 8.18 3.62 -0.23
CA GLU A 54 6.77 3.99 -0.45
C GLU A 54 5.92 2.78 -0.84
N HIS A 55 6.44 1.91 -1.70
CA HIS A 55 5.75 0.68 -2.10
C HIS A 55 5.53 -0.26 -0.90
N ILE A 56 6.56 -0.51 -0.09
CA ILE A 56 6.47 -1.31 1.14
C ILE A 56 5.39 -0.76 2.08
N LEU A 57 5.37 0.56 2.29
CA LEU A 57 4.40 1.20 3.16
C LEU A 57 2.98 1.08 2.61
N ARG A 58 2.76 1.18 1.29
CA ARG A 58 1.45 0.94 0.68
C ARG A 58 0.97 -0.50 0.89
N LEU A 59 1.83 -1.50 0.66
CA LEU A 59 1.49 -2.90 0.89
C LEU A 59 1.16 -3.17 2.37
N LYS A 60 1.93 -2.59 3.28
CA LYS A 60 1.72 -2.76 4.72
C LYS A 60 0.46 -2.03 5.21
N ASP A 61 0.29 -0.76 4.88
CA ASP A 61 -0.70 0.09 5.54
C ASP A 61 -2.05 0.07 4.81
N ALA A 62 -2.06 0.06 3.47
CA ALA A 62 -3.30 -0.02 2.70
C ALA A 62 -3.78 -1.46 2.55
N LEU A 63 -2.86 -2.38 2.28
CA LEU A 63 -3.17 -3.78 2.04
C LEU A 63 -2.88 -4.68 3.24
N GLY A 64 -2.44 -4.18 4.40
CA GLY A 64 -2.34 -4.96 5.63
C GLY A 64 -1.49 -6.23 5.53
N TYR A 65 -0.54 -6.28 4.59
CA TYR A 65 0.37 -7.42 4.48
C TYR A 65 1.38 -7.41 5.62
N SER A 66 1.73 -8.61 6.08
CA SER A 66 2.88 -8.82 6.94
C SER A 66 4.19 -8.54 6.20
N LEU A 67 5.25 -8.24 6.95
CA LEU A 67 6.58 -8.03 6.35
C LEU A 67 7.12 -9.28 5.64
N GLN A 68 6.65 -10.47 6.02
CA GLN A 68 7.01 -11.72 5.35
C GLN A 68 6.35 -11.83 3.98
N GLU A 69 5.07 -11.49 3.87
CA GLU A 69 4.37 -11.45 2.58
C GLU A 69 4.96 -10.36 1.67
N ILE A 70 5.25 -9.18 2.22
CA ILE A 70 5.89 -8.08 1.48
C ILE A 70 7.25 -8.52 0.92
N ARG A 71 8.05 -9.26 1.70
CA ARG A 71 9.32 -9.80 1.21
C ARG A 71 9.14 -10.70 -0.01
N SER A 72 8.17 -11.61 0.03
CA SER A 72 7.90 -12.51 -1.09
C SER A 72 7.49 -11.73 -2.34
N ILE A 73 6.64 -10.72 -2.19
CA ILE A 73 6.20 -9.85 -3.29
C ILE A 73 7.40 -9.14 -3.91
N LEU A 74 8.21 -8.46 -3.09
CA LEU A 74 9.37 -7.72 -3.57
C LEU A 74 10.40 -8.62 -4.26
N ALA A 75 10.64 -9.82 -3.73
CA ALA A 75 11.59 -10.76 -4.34
C ALA A 75 11.17 -11.16 -5.76
N THR A 76 9.88 -11.36 -6.00
CA THR A 76 9.37 -11.68 -7.34
C THR A 76 9.36 -10.47 -8.26
N GLU A 77 9.08 -9.27 -7.76
CA GLU A 77 9.23 -8.04 -8.54
C GLU A 77 10.69 -7.82 -8.98
N ASP A 78 11.64 -8.06 -8.07
CA ASP A 78 13.07 -7.99 -8.35
C ASP A 78 13.48 -9.04 -9.41
N GLN A 79 12.94 -10.26 -9.31
CA GLN A 79 13.11 -11.32 -10.32
C GLN A 79 12.56 -10.91 -11.69
N LEU A 80 11.40 -10.25 -11.74
CA LEU A 80 10.79 -9.79 -12.99
C LEU A 80 11.58 -8.64 -13.61
N LYS A 81 12.14 -7.74 -12.79
CA LYS A 81 13.05 -6.67 -13.23
C LYS A 81 14.31 -7.28 -13.87
N ALA A 82 14.95 -8.22 -13.17
CA ALA A 82 16.13 -8.93 -13.67
C ALA A 82 15.82 -9.70 -14.97
N TYR A 83 14.64 -10.31 -15.08
CA TYR A 83 14.20 -10.97 -16.31
C TYR A 83 14.14 -10.00 -17.51
N ARG A 84 13.54 -8.81 -17.33
CA ARG A 84 13.46 -7.79 -18.40
C ARG A 84 14.84 -7.34 -18.87
N GLU A 85 15.77 -7.15 -17.95
CA GLU A 85 17.17 -6.80 -18.24
C GLU A 85 17.89 -7.92 -19.00
N ARG A 86 17.63 -9.18 -18.65
CA ARG A 86 18.19 -10.37 -19.31
C ARG A 86 17.73 -10.53 -20.75
N ILE A 87 16.44 -10.30 -21.01
CA ILE A 87 15.86 -10.31 -22.36
C ILE A 87 16.46 -9.19 -23.21
N ALA A 88 16.56 -7.97 -22.66
CA ALA A 88 17.19 -6.84 -23.35
C ALA A 88 18.66 -7.15 -23.71
N SER A 89 19.31 -8.03 -22.96
CA SER A 89 20.69 -8.47 -23.15
C SER A 89 20.84 -9.75 -24.00
N GLY A 90 19.76 -10.34 -24.53
CA GLY A 90 19.81 -11.46 -25.48
C GLY A 90 20.09 -12.86 -24.91
N HIS A 91 19.77 -13.12 -23.64
CA HIS A 91 20.03 -14.42 -22.97
C HIS A 91 18.99 -15.53 -23.27
N GLU A 92 19.35 -16.79 -22.96
CA GLU A 92 18.60 -18.02 -23.29
C GLU A 92 17.13 -18.10 -22.81
N PRO A 93 16.23 -18.73 -23.61
CA PRO A 93 14.78 -18.78 -23.40
C PRO A 93 14.27 -19.67 -22.26
N GLU A 94 14.97 -20.72 -21.83
CA GLU A 94 14.43 -21.72 -20.89
C GLU A 94 14.30 -21.18 -19.46
N CYS A 95 15.28 -20.40 -19.00
CA CYS A 95 15.20 -19.71 -17.71
C CYS A 95 14.10 -18.63 -17.68
N ASN A 96 13.66 -18.14 -18.84
CA ASN A 96 12.63 -17.10 -18.93
C ASN A 96 11.24 -17.66 -18.58
N LEU A 97 10.95 -18.89 -19.01
CA LEU A 97 9.66 -19.53 -18.75
C LEU A 97 9.44 -19.81 -17.26
N HIS A 98 10.47 -20.30 -16.56
CA HIS A 98 10.40 -20.54 -15.12
C HIS A 98 10.14 -19.22 -14.35
N MET A 99 10.91 -18.17 -14.66
CA MET A 99 10.77 -16.86 -14.04
C MET A 99 9.38 -16.24 -14.25
N LEU A 100 8.86 -16.32 -15.48
CA LEU A 100 7.51 -15.84 -15.80
C LEU A 100 6.43 -16.67 -15.09
N THR A 101 6.61 -17.97 -14.98
CA THR A 101 5.66 -18.87 -14.29
C THR A 101 5.56 -18.54 -12.80
N GLU A 102 6.70 -18.37 -12.11
CA GLU A 102 6.69 -17.97 -10.70
C GLU A 102 6.14 -16.55 -10.51
N SER A 103 6.44 -15.64 -11.45
CA SER A 103 5.87 -14.28 -11.44
C SER A 103 4.35 -14.27 -11.58
N VAL A 104 3.81 -15.09 -12.49
CA VAL A 104 2.35 -15.23 -12.66
C VAL A 104 1.71 -15.73 -11.37
N ARG A 105 2.25 -16.79 -10.76
CA ARG A 105 1.70 -17.34 -9.51
C ARG A 105 1.65 -16.31 -8.39
N LEU A 106 2.73 -15.56 -8.20
CA LEU A 106 2.76 -14.53 -7.16
C LEU A 106 1.76 -13.41 -7.46
N LEU A 107 1.69 -12.92 -8.70
CA LEU A 107 0.76 -11.86 -9.06
C LEU A 107 -0.70 -12.33 -8.91
N GLU A 108 -1.01 -13.58 -9.25
CA GLU A 108 -2.32 -14.20 -8.98
C GLU A 108 -2.63 -14.23 -7.49
N ASP A 109 -1.67 -14.60 -6.64
CA ASP A 109 -1.84 -14.57 -5.19
C ASP A 109 -2.04 -13.15 -4.66
N VAL A 110 -1.29 -12.16 -5.14
CA VAL A 110 -1.45 -10.75 -4.75
C VAL A 110 -2.85 -10.26 -5.13
N VAL A 111 -3.29 -10.52 -6.37
CA VAL A 111 -4.63 -10.15 -6.85
C VAL A 111 -5.70 -10.80 -5.98
N ARG A 112 -5.59 -12.10 -5.69
CA ARG A 112 -6.54 -12.81 -4.82
C ARG A 112 -6.67 -12.17 -3.43
N HIS A 113 -5.56 -11.80 -2.80
CA HIS A 113 -5.59 -11.13 -1.50
C HIS A 113 -6.22 -9.74 -1.55
N ILE A 114 -5.98 -8.97 -2.62
CA ILE A 114 -6.63 -7.68 -2.85
C ILE A 114 -8.14 -7.89 -2.98
N ASP A 115 -8.58 -8.85 -3.78
CA ASP A 115 -10.00 -9.16 -3.99
C ASP A 115 -10.70 -9.57 -2.68
N GLU A 116 -10.06 -10.42 -1.88
CA GLU A 116 -10.58 -10.80 -0.56
C GLU A 116 -10.77 -9.59 0.37
N LYS A 117 -9.83 -8.64 0.37
CA LYS A 117 -9.94 -7.40 1.16
C LYS A 117 -11.01 -6.47 0.61
N MET A 118 -11.08 -6.31 -0.71
CA MET A 118 -12.13 -5.54 -1.38
C MET A 118 -13.51 -6.08 -1.03
N ALA A 119 -13.70 -7.40 -1.05
CA ALA A 119 -14.96 -8.04 -0.68
C ALA A 119 -15.33 -7.77 0.79
N ARG A 120 -14.37 -7.87 1.72
CA ARG A 120 -14.59 -7.56 3.14
C ARG A 120 -14.99 -6.09 3.35
N LEU A 121 -14.30 -5.16 2.68
CA LEU A 121 -14.58 -3.73 2.76
C LEU A 121 -15.93 -3.38 2.11
N ALA A 122 -16.27 -4.01 0.98
CA ALA A 122 -17.57 -3.86 0.34
C ALA A 122 -18.70 -4.29 1.27
N ALA A 123 -18.59 -5.46 1.90
CA ALA A 123 -19.56 -5.94 2.88
C ALA A 123 -19.67 -5.02 4.11
N MET A 124 -18.55 -4.46 4.58
CA MET A 124 -18.56 -3.47 5.66
C MET A 124 -19.25 -2.17 5.25
N ARG A 125 -18.98 -1.68 4.04
CA ARG A 125 -19.63 -0.51 3.46
C ARG A 125 -21.14 -0.70 3.38
N GLU A 126 -21.61 -1.84 2.89
CA GLU A 126 -23.03 -2.17 2.82
C GLU A 126 -23.71 -2.06 4.19
N ARG A 127 -23.11 -2.64 5.24
CA ARG A 127 -23.64 -2.53 6.62
C ARG A 127 -23.78 -1.08 7.09
N TYR A 128 -22.81 -0.21 6.76
CA TYR A 128 -22.88 1.21 7.11
C TYR A 128 -23.91 1.96 6.29
N VAL A 129 -24.04 1.65 5.00
CA VAL A 129 -25.08 2.22 4.14
C VAL A 129 -26.46 1.86 4.66
N ASP A 130 -26.70 0.59 5.01
CA ASP A 130 -27.97 0.15 5.59
C ASP A 130 -28.29 0.88 6.90
N ARG A 131 -27.30 1.01 7.78
CA ARG A 131 -27.45 1.74 9.04
C ARG A 131 -27.76 3.22 8.78
N LEU A 132 -27.09 3.83 7.80
CA LEU A 132 -27.31 5.21 7.42
C LEU A 132 -28.73 5.44 6.88
N THR A 133 -29.22 4.55 6.03
CA THR A 133 -30.60 4.60 5.52
C THR A 133 -31.61 4.52 6.65
N ARG A 134 -31.47 3.55 7.56
CA ARG A 134 -32.36 3.42 8.73
C ARG A 134 -32.39 4.68 9.60
N ILE A 135 -31.23 5.30 9.83
CA ILE A 135 -31.14 6.53 10.63
C ILE A 135 -31.78 7.71 9.90
N ARG A 136 -31.56 7.85 8.58
CA ARG A 136 -32.18 8.90 7.76
C ARG A 136 -33.70 8.79 7.76
N ASP A 137 -34.24 7.58 7.56
CA ASP A 137 -35.68 7.36 7.56
C ASP A 137 -36.32 7.72 8.89
N ARG A 138 -35.65 7.38 10.01
CA ARG A 138 -36.12 7.75 11.34
C ARG A 138 -36.06 9.27 11.54
N LEU A 139 -34.96 9.91 11.17
CA LEU A 139 -34.80 11.36 11.29
C LEU A 139 -35.90 12.11 10.53
N GLN A 140 -36.22 11.67 9.32
CA GLN A 140 -37.28 12.26 8.51
C GLN A 140 -38.65 12.14 9.18
N ARG A 141 -38.98 10.99 9.79
CA ARG A 141 -40.25 10.81 10.52
C ARG A 141 -40.36 11.75 11.72
N GLU A 142 -39.29 11.88 12.51
CA GLU A 142 -39.26 12.78 13.67
C GLU A 142 -39.39 14.24 13.23
N GLN A 143 -38.73 14.64 12.14
CA GLN A 143 -38.85 15.98 11.56
C GLN A 143 -40.27 16.28 11.10
N SER A 144 -40.92 15.36 10.39
CA SER A 144 -42.31 15.54 9.94
C SER A 144 -43.29 15.59 11.11
N ALA A 145 -43.09 14.78 12.15
CA ALA A 145 -43.93 14.81 13.36
C ALA A 145 -43.78 16.15 14.12
N LEU A 146 -42.55 16.66 14.23
CA LEU A 146 -42.29 17.95 14.86
C LEU A 146 -42.94 19.11 14.09
N GLN A 147 -42.82 19.11 12.75
CA GLN A 147 -43.48 20.11 11.90
C GLN A 147 -44.99 20.11 12.06
N ALA A 148 -45.62 18.93 12.05
CA ALA A 148 -47.07 18.82 12.26
C ALA A 148 -47.52 19.35 13.62
N ALA A 149 -46.76 19.07 14.69
CA ALA A 149 -47.05 19.58 16.03
C ALA A 149 -46.95 21.11 16.11
N GLN A 150 -45.96 21.70 15.45
CA GLN A 150 -45.79 23.16 15.37
C GLN A 150 -46.96 23.81 14.62
N GLU A 151 -47.39 23.24 13.49
CA GLU A 151 -48.52 23.75 12.72
C GLU A 151 -49.86 23.63 13.48
N ASP A 152 -50.04 22.57 14.29
CA ASP A 152 -51.24 22.40 15.12
C ASP A 152 -51.30 23.39 16.30
N GLU A 153 -50.14 23.80 16.85
CA GLU A 153 -50.05 24.84 17.88
C GLU A 153 -50.34 26.24 17.31
N GLU A 154 -49.87 26.57 16.10
CA GLU A 154 -50.13 27.87 15.46
C GLU A 154 -51.60 28.06 15.03
N ARG A 155 -52.36 26.97 14.88
CA ARG A 155 -53.79 27.01 14.50
C ARG A 155 -54.76 27.09 15.68
N ARG A 156 -54.28 26.97 16.92
CA ARG A 156 -55.09 27.06 18.15
C ARG A 156 -55.05 28.45 18.76
#